data_AF-A0A5N6JCG9-F1
#
_entry.id   AF-A0A5N6JCG9-F1
#
_cell.length_a   1.000
_cell.length_b   1.000
_cell.length_c   1.000
_cell.angle_alpha   90.00
_cell.angle_beta   90.00
_cell.angle_gamma   90.00
#
_symmetry.space_group_name_H-M   'P 1'
#
loop_
_entity.id
_entity.type
_entity.pdbx_description
1 polymer ?
#
loop_
_entity_poly.entity_id
_entity_poly.type
_entity_poly.pdbx_seq_one_letter_code
_entity_poly.pdbx_strand_id
1 'polypeptide(L)' 'MAAAVYAAEQCPENQEYKTCGSSCPPACDSPPDKVCTMQCVKGCQCIDGYVLNQYRECIPQSECAKSVREDDTGA' A
#
# COMPACT_ATOMS: atom_id res chain seq x y z
N MET A 1 -0.34 -1.65 31.73
CA MET A 1 0.20 -1.23 30.42
C MET A 1 -0.88 -1.53 29.40
N ALA A 2 -1.44 -0.49 28.79
CA ALA A 2 -2.66 -0.61 27.99
C ALA A 2 -2.37 -1.41 26.71
N ALA A 3 -2.92 -2.62 26.64
CA ALA A 3 -3.07 -3.33 25.38
C ALA A 3 -4.04 -2.51 24.52
N ALA A 4 -3.55 -1.98 23.40
CA ALA A 4 -4.41 -1.39 22.39
C ALA A 4 -5.25 -2.52 21.76
N VAL A 5 -6.38 -2.76 22.41
CA VAL A 5 -7.69 -3.13 21.87
C VAL A 5 -7.68 -3.97 20.59
N TYR A 6 -8.06 -5.23 20.77
CA TYR A 6 -8.75 -6.08 19.81
C TYR A 6 -9.67 -5.28 18.86
N ALA A 7 -9.24 -5.04 17.63
CA ALA A 7 -10.06 -4.46 16.55
C ALA A 7 -9.98 -5.37 15.32
N ALA A 8 -10.54 -6.57 15.44
CA ALA A 8 -10.49 -7.63 14.43
C ALA A 8 -11.34 -7.36 13.16
N GLU A 9 -11.78 -6.12 12.89
CA GLU A 9 -12.75 -5.83 11.82
C GLU A 9 -12.52 -4.52 11.05
N GLN A 10 -11.55 -3.69 11.44
CA GLN A 10 -11.27 -2.42 10.78
C GLN A 10 -9.80 -2.41 10.39
N CYS A 11 -9.55 -2.17 9.11
CA CYS A 11 -8.23 -2.22 8.54
C CYS A 11 -7.23 -1.31 9.27
N PRO A 12 -5.92 -1.60 9.18
CA PRO A 12 -4.89 -0.73 9.74
C PRO A 12 -4.98 0.69 9.19
N GLU A 13 -4.26 1.63 9.81
CA GLU A 13 -4.21 3.01 9.33
C GLU A 13 -3.83 3.07 7.84
N ASN A 14 -4.47 3.98 7.10
CA ASN A 14 -4.33 4.17 5.64
C ASN A 14 -4.78 2.96 4.79
N GLN A 15 -5.61 2.08 5.36
CA GLN A 15 -6.27 0.98 4.66
C GLN A 15 -7.79 1.05 4.79
N GLU A 16 -8.48 0.63 3.75
CA GLU A 16 -9.93 0.44 3.72
C GLU A 16 -10.28 -1.01 3.42
N TYR A 17 -11.38 -1.47 4.02
CA TYR A 17 -11.89 -2.80 3.75
C TYR A 17 -12.67 -2.79 2.43
N LYS A 18 -12.10 -3.44 1.41
CA LYS A 18 -12.77 -3.62 0.11
C LYS A 18 -13.36 -5.03 0.03
N THR A 19 -14.64 -5.12 -0.34
CA THR A 19 -15.30 -6.41 -0.65
C THR A 19 -14.96 -6.91 -2.05
N CYS A 20 -14.52 -6.02 -2.92
CA CYS A 20 -13.93 -6.33 -4.23
C CYS A 20 -12.70 -5.44 -4.44
N GLY A 21 -11.58 -5.88 -3.87
CA GLY A 21 -10.28 -5.26 -4.05
C GLY A 21 -9.47 -5.84 -5.22
N SER A 22 -8.39 -5.17 -5.60
CA SER A 22 -7.44 -5.66 -6.60
C SER A 22 -6.62 -6.83 -6.06
N SER A 23 -6.43 -7.91 -6.83
CA SER A 23 -5.52 -9.00 -6.44
C SER A 23 -4.04 -8.57 -6.41
N CYS A 24 -3.71 -7.42 -7.01
CA CYS A 24 -2.42 -6.79 -6.87
C CYS A 24 -2.62 -5.42 -6.22
N PRO A 25 -2.41 -5.29 -4.91
CA PRO A 25 -2.38 -3.97 -4.31
C PRO A 25 -1.17 -3.19 -4.87
N PRO A 26 -1.33 -1.87 -5.12
CA PRO A 26 -0.23 -1.05 -5.57
C PRO A 26 0.83 -1.00 -4.46
N ALA A 27 2.10 -1.14 -4.85
CA ALA A 27 3.25 -1.11 -3.95
C ALA A 27 4.35 -0.26 -4.59
N CYS A 28 5.21 0.37 -3.79
CA CYS A 28 6.34 1.16 -4.31
C CYS A 28 7.20 0.35 -5.29
N ASP A 29 7.41 -0.93 -4.98
CA ASP A 29 8.24 -1.86 -5.76
C ASP A 29 7.43 -2.75 -6.72
N SER A 30 6.13 -2.47 -6.93
CA SER A 30 5.33 -3.26 -7.86
C SER A 30 5.70 -2.90 -9.31
N PRO A 31 6.17 -3.86 -10.13
CA PRO A 31 6.43 -3.60 -11.53
C PRO A 31 5.13 -3.22 -12.26
N PRO A 32 5.19 -2.27 -13.21
CA PRO A 32 4.01 -1.79 -13.95
C PRO A 32 3.32 -2.91 -14.75
N ASP A 33 4.06 -3.95 -15.13
CA ASP A 33 3.60 -5.05 -15.98
C ASP A 33 3.13 -6.29 -15.19
N LYS A 34 2.69 -6.12 -13.94
CA LYS A 34 2.11 -7.24 -13.21
C LYS A 34 0.75 -7.59 -13.81
N VAL A 35 0.63 -8.79 -14.38
CA VAL A 35 -0.66 -9.34 -14.79
C VAL A 35 -1.45 -9.65 -13.54
N CYS A 36 -2.50 -8.85 -13.31
CA CYS A 36 -3.39 -9.00 -12.18
C CYS A 36 -4.68 -9.63 -12.64
N THR A 37 -5.13 -10.66 -11.93
CA THR A 37 -6.43 -11.28 -12.20
C THR A 37 -7.54 -10.30 -11.82
N MET A 38 -8.58 -10.19 -12.64
CA MET A 38 -9.80 -9.41 -12.37
C MET A 38 -10.68 -10.00 -11.25
N GLN A 39 -10.11 -10.88 -10.42
CA GLN A 39 -10.82 -11.49 -9.30
C GLN A 39 -10.93 -10.49 -8.15
N CYS A 40 -12.14 -10.36 -7.60
CA CYS A 40 -12.40 -9.58 -6.39
C CYS A 40 -11.73 -10.24 -5.18
N VAL A 41 -10.76 -9.56 -4.58
CA VAL A 41 -10.17 -10.00 -3.31
C VAL A 41 -10.82 -9.22 -2.17
N LYS A 42 -11.43 -9.95 -1.23
CA LYS A 42 -11.98 -9.36 0.01
C LYS A 42 -10.85 -9.15 1.01
N GLY A 43 -10.70 -7.93 1.51
CA GLY A 43 -9.70 -7.65 2.54
C GLY A 43 -9.36 -6.17 2.66
N CYS A 44 -8.38 -5.89 3.51
CA CYS A 44 -7.83 -4.56 3.70
C CYS A 44 -6.88 -4.20 2.57
N GLN A 45 -7.11 -3.06 1.95
CA GLN A 45 -6.27 -2.53 0.88
C GLN A 45 -5.93 -1.08 1.18
N CYS A 46 -4.77 -0.62 0.73
CA CYS A 46 -4.43 0.80 0.83
C CYS A 46 -5.53 1.65 0.19
N ILE A 47 -5.87 2.74 0.85
CA ILE A 47 -6.81 3.73 0.31
C ILE A 47 -6.25 4.33 -0.98
N ASP A 48 -7.14 4.89 -1.81
CA ASP A 48 -6.74 5.51 -3.07
C ASP A 48 -5.66 6.61 -2.88
N GLY A 49 -4.57 6.52 -3.64
CA GLY A 49 -3.39 7.38 -3.51
C GLY A 49 -2.30 6.87 -2.55
N TYR A 50 -2.55 5.77 -1.85
CA TYR A 50 -1.58 5.09 -0.98
C TYR A 50 -1.16 3.75 -1.58
N VAL A 51 0.08 3.37 -1.32
CA VAL A 51 0.69 2.16 -1.85
C VAL A 51 1.52 1.48 -0.76
N LEU A 52 1.67 0.17 -0.85
CA LEU A 52 2.46 -0.62 0.09
C LEU A 52 3.95 -0.29 -0.06
N ASN A 53 4.60 0.06 1.05
CA ASN A 53 6.05 0.11 1.14
C ASN A 53 6.66 -1.29 1.39
N GLN A 54 7.99 -1.37 1.44
CA GLN A 54 8.73 -2.59 1.79
C GLN A 54 8.42 -3.15 3.19
N TYR A 55 7.92 -2.32 4.11
CA TYR A 55 7.52 -2.68 5.47
C TYR A 55 6.04 -3.11 5.56
N ARG A 56 5.33 -3.19 4.43
CA ARG A 56 3.89 -3.49 4.34
C ARG A 56 2.98 -2.46 4.99
N GLU A 57 3.43 -1.21 5.02
CA GLU A 57 2.65 -0.06 5.45
C GLU A 57 2.14 0.68 4.22
N CYS A 58 0.91 1.18 4.29
CA CYS A 58 0.35 2.02 3.24
C CYS A 58 0.87 3.44 3.42
N ILE A 59 1.73 3.87 2.51
CA ILE A 59 2.30 5.23 2.48
C ILE A 59 1.79 5.97 1.24
N PRO A 60 1.79 7.31 1.23
CA PRO A 60 1.42 8.07 0.04
C PRO A 60 2.32 7.68 -1.14
N GLN A 61 1.76 7.52 -2.33
CA GLN A 61 2.56 7.20 -3.54
C GLN A 61 3.72 8.18 -3.78
N SER A 62 3.55 9.44 -3.36
CA SER A 62 4.57 10.50 -3.42
C SER A 62 5.81 10.19 -2.58
N GLU A 63 5.69 9.34 -1.56
CA GLU A 63 6.80 8.91 -0.71
C GLU A 63 7.62 7.78 -1.33
N CYS A 64 7.05 6.98 -2.24
CA CYS A 64 7.81 5.97 -2.98
C CYS A 64 8.89 6.59 -3.89
N ALA A 65 8.60 7.75 -4.47
CA ALA A 65 9.49 8.45 -5.40
C ALA A 65 10.82 8.89 -4.76
N LYS A 66 10.89 8.97 -3.43
CA LYS A 66 12.12 9.36 -2.71
C LYS A 66 13.18 8.25 -2.65
N SER A 67 12.86 7.04 -3.11
CA SER A 67 13.82 5.94 -3.21
C SER A 67 14.73 6.04 -4.45
N VAL A 68 14.36 6.86 -5.45
CA VAL A 68 15.26 7.25 -6.55
C VAL A 68 15.96 8.56 -6.21
N ARG A 69 16.99 8.43 -5.38
CA ARG A 69 18.14 9.35 -5.24
C ARG A 69 17.88 10.82 -5.60
N GLU A 70 17.70 11.61 -4.56
CA GLU A 70 18.11 13.02 -4.47
C GLU A 70 19.67 13.16 -4.55
N ASP A 71 20.32 12.41 -5.45
CA ASP A 71 21.77 12.38 -5.67
C ASP A 71 22.07 12.39 -7.17
N ASP A 72 21.58 13.43 -7.87
CA ASP A 72 22.11 13.88 -9.16
C ASP A 72 21.67 15.34 -9.47
N THR A 73 22.17 16.29 -8.67
CA THR A 73 22.51 17.60 -9.24
C THR A 73 23.95 17.90 -8.83
N GLY A 74 24.85 17.10 -9.39
CA GLY A 74 26.23 17.50 -9.59
C GLY A 74 26.36 18.14 -10.96
N ALA A 75 26.15 19.45 -11.05
CA ALA A 75 26.66 20.31 -12.12
C ALA A 75 26.72 21.76 -11.65
#